data_AF-A0A3D3Z1E6-F1
#
_entry.id   AF-A0A3D3Z1E6-F1
#
_cell.length_a   1.000
_cell.length_b   1.000
_cell.length_c   1.000
_cell.angle_alpha   90.00
_cell.angle_beta   90.00
_cell.angle_gamma   90.00
#
_symmetry.space_group_name_H-M   'P 1'
#
loop_
_entity.id
_entity.type
_entity.pdbx_description
1 polymer ?
#
loop_
_entity_poly.entity_id
_entity_poly.type
_entity_poly.pdbx_seq_one_letter_code
_entity_poly.pdbx_strand_id
1 'polypeptide(L)'
;MKKWFWAYIACFIALTGADLASTILGIAAGASEFNHTLATSESGLKIAQFLLVNAAMLVFTSFMLIWAWRNRLRIDTKYISRPERAMFNWIYLNPFSEQNVPKSAFHYLALAPGMLFFKTVVSFNNSLISFGLPDFLTPVASAIFTFVQGPLAYWTLICLLFLPIWWLSLRVAAAFVRASSKSVEQLPVPLA
;
A
#
# COMPACT_ATOMS: atom_id res chain seq x y z
N MET A 1 -0.72 2.49 19.45
CA MET A 1 0.35 2.52 18.43
C MET A 1 1.21 1.26 18.41
N LYS A 2 1.91 0.89 19.50
CA LYS A 2 2.90 -0.20 19.50
C LYS A 2 2.40 -1.50 18.83
N LYS A 3 1.22 -2.00 19.21
CA LYS A 3 0.62 -3.22 18.61
C LYS A 3 0.41 -3.10 17.10
N TRP A 4 -0.16 -1.98 16.64
CA TRP A 4 -0.47 -1.73 15.22
C TRP A 4 0.78 -1.55 14.35
N PHE A 5 1.80 -0.89 14.89
CA PHE A 5 3.08 -0.73 14.21
C PHE A 5 3.75 -2.08 13.97
N TRP A 6 3.82 -2.93 15.00
CA TRP A 6 4.37 -4.27 14.86
C TRP A 6 3.52 -5.17 13.98
N ALA A 7 2.18 -5.07 14.05
CA ALA A 7 1.29 -5.78 13.16
C ALA A 7 1.52 -5.38 11.69
N TYR A 8 1.67 -4.08 11.41
CA TYR A 8 2.01 -3.60 10.08
C TYR A 8 3.32 -4.21 9.56
N ILE A 9 4.40 -4.16 10.35
CA ILE A 9 5.69 -4.73 9.97
C ILE A 9 5.57 -6.24 9.71
N ALA A 10 4.95 -6.98 10.63
CA ALA A 10 4.79 -8.42 10.51
C ALA A 10 3.98 -8.80 9.26
N CYS A 11 2.86 -8.13 9.01
CA CYS A 11 2.06 -8.33 7.81
C CYS A 11 2.82 -7.96 6.55
N PHE A 12 3.59 -6.86 6.55
CA PHE A 12 4.37 -6.45 5.39
C PHE A 12 5.44 -7.50 5.04
N ILE A 13 6.15 -8.01 6.04
CA ILE A 13 7.18 -9.06 5.84
C ILE A 13 6.51 -10.34 5.32
N ALA A 14 5.43 -10.79 5.97
CA ALA A 14 4.70 -11.99 5.56
C ALA A 14 4.19 -11.88 4.12
N LEU A 15 3.57 -10.74 3.77
CA LEU A 15 3.09 -10.51 2.41
C LEU A 15 4.21 -10.34 1.39
N THR A 16 5.38 -9.82 1.78
CA THR A 16 6.56 -9.79 0.90
C THR A 16 7.10 -11.19 0.64
N GLY A 17 7.09 -12.07 1.65
CA GLY A 17 7.42 -13.48 1.48
C GLY A 17 6.43 -14.19 0.58
N ALA A 18 5.13 -13.95 0.77
CA ALA A 18 4.07 -14.50 -0.08
C ALA A 18 4.21 -14.03 -1.54
N ASP A 19 4.44 -12.73 -1.74
CA ASP A 19 4.70 -12.12 -3.05
C ASP A 19 5.89 -12.79 -3.74
N LEU A 20 7.05 -12.85 -3.08
CA LEU A 20 8.24 -13.51 -3.60
C LEU A 20 7.98 -14.97 -3.97
N ALA A 21 7.36 -15.75 -3.08
CA ALA A 21 7.08 -17.17 -3.30
C ALA A 21 6.12 -17.36 -4.49
N SER A 22 5.02 -16.61 -4.50
CA SER A 22 4.01 -16.66 -5.56
C SER A 22 4.58 -16.24 -6.92
N THR A 23 5.47 -15.24 -6.97
CA THR A 23 6.14 -14.80 -8.20
C THR A 23 7.10 -15.87 -8.71
N ILE A 24 7.91 -16.48 -7.85
CA ILE A 24 8.82 -17.56 -8.24
C ILE A 24 8.03 -18.76 -8.81
N LEU A 25 6.94 -19.14 -8.15
CA LEU A 25 6.08 -20.23 -8.60
C LEU A 25 5.36 -19.88 -9.92
N GLY A 26 4.87 -18.65 -10.06
CA GLY A 26 4.25 -18.17 -11.28
C GLY A 26 5.22 -18.20 -12.47
N ILE A 27 6.47 -17.76 -12.27
CA ILE A 27 7.53 -17.82 -13.30
C ILE A 27 7.85 -19.27 -13.66
N ALA A 28 7.95 -20.16 -12.67
CA ALA A 28 8.13 -21.59 -12.92
C ALA A 28 6.95 -22.22 -13.70
N ALA A 29 5.75 -21.67 -13.57
CA ALA A 29 4.57 -22.04 -14.36
C ALA A 29 4.50 -21.35 -15.75
N GLY A 30 5.51 -20.56 -16.14
CA GLY A 30 5.61 -19.90 -17.44
C GLY A 30 5.15 -18.45 -17.47
N ALA A 31 4.84 -17.84 -16.33
CA ALA A 31 4.58 -16.40 -16.25
C ALA A 31 5.87 -15.58 -16.38
N SER A 32 5.72 -14.28 -16.64
CA SER A 32 6.82 -13.32 -16.74
C SER A 32 6.70 -12.22 -15.70
N GLU A 33 7.82 -11.77 -15.13
CA GLU A 33 7.83 -10.61 -14.23
C GLU A 33 7.45 -9.34 -15.00
N PHE A 34 6.33 -8.74 -14.62
CA PHE A 34 5.74 -7.59 -15.30
C PHE A 34 6.46 -6.27 -14.99
N ASN A 35 7.12 -6.17 -13.82
CA ASN A 35 7.88 -4.99 -13.46
C ASN A 35 9.26 -4.98 -14.14
N HIS A 36 9.42 -4.16 -15.18
CA HIS A 36 10.68 -3.97 -15.91
C HIS A 36 11.91 -3.67 -15.05
N THR A 37 11.75 -3.06 -13.87
CA THR A 37 12.87 -2.79 -12.94
C THR A 37 13.33 -4.07 -12.23
N LEU A 38 12.40 -5.01 -12.01
CA LEU A 38 12.64 -6.26 -11.29
C LEU A 38 12.82 -7.46 -12.24
N ALA A 39 12.39 -7.33 -13.49
CA ALA A 39 12.55 -8.36 -14.50
C ALA A 39 14.04 -8.57 -14.87
N THR A 40 14.44 -9.82 -15.06
CA THR A 40 15.70 -10.19 -15.72
C THR A 40 15.54 -10.09 -17.24
N SER A 41 16.64 -10.23 -17.99
CA SER A 41 16.61 -10.32 -19.46
C SER A 41 15.84 -11.54 -19.98
N GLU A 42 15.63 -12.55 -19.14
CA GLU A 42 14.90 -13.79 -19.43
C GLU A 42 13.51 -13.81 -18.79
N SER A 43 12.93 -12.63 -18.50
CA SER A 43 11.61 -12.47 -17.85
C SER A 43 11.48 -13.07 -16.43
N GLY A 44 12.60 -13.45 -15.82
CA GLY A 44 12.67 -13.91 -14.43
C GLY A 44 12.72 -12.76 -13.42
N LEU A 45 12.93 -13.08 -12.13
CA LEU A 45 12.93 -12.10 -11.03
C LEU A 45 14.34 -11.80 -10.52
N LYS A 46 14.73 -10.51 -10.48
CA LYS A 46 15.92 -10.02 -9.77
C LYS A 46 15.69 -10.00 -8.26
N ILE A 47 15.86 -11.16 -7.61
CA ILE A 47 15.55 -11.36 -6.18
C ILE A 47 16.22 -10.31 -5.27
N ALA A 48 17.51 -10.04 -5.46
CA ALA A 48 18.23 -9.06 -4.64
C ALA A 48 17.61 -7.65 -4.74
N GLN A 49 17.22 -7.23 -5.95
CA GLN A 49 16.60 -5.93 -6.18
C GLN A 49 15.16 -5.88 -5.65
N PHE A 50 14.41 -6.98 -5.80
CA PHE A 50 13.10 -7.13 -5.18
C PHE A 50 13.17 -6.96 -3.66
N LEU A 51 14.10 -7.65 -3.00
CA LEU A 51 14.28 -7.57 -1.55
C LEU A 51 14.72 -6.16 -1.11
N LEU A 52 15.64 -5.53 -1.85
CA LEU A 52 16.11 -4.18 -1.56
C LEU A 52 14.98 -3.15 -1.65
N VAL A 53 14.18 -3.18 -2.72
CA VAL A 53 13.04 -2.27 -2.90
C VAL A 53 12.03 -2.45 -1.77
N ASN A 54 11.68 -3.69 -1.44
CA ASN A 54 10.74 -3.98 -0.37
C ASN A 54 11.26 -3.58 1.02
N ALA A 55 12.55 -3.76 1.29
CA ALA A 55 13.18 -3.30 2.52
C ALA A 55 13.15 -1.77 2.64
N ALA A 56 13.52 -1.06 1.56
CA ALA A 56 13.46 0.40 1.51
C ALA A 56 12.02 0.92 1.73
N MET A 57 11.05 0.29 1.08
CA MET A 57 9.63 0.61 1.27
C MET A 57 9.18 0.36 2.70
N LEU A 58 9.55 -0.77 3.32
CA LEU A 58 9.21 -1.07 4.71
C LEU A 58 9.78 -0.01 5.66
N VAL A 59 11.04 0.37 5.51
CA VAL A 59 11.69 1.41 6.32
C VAL A 59 10.96 2.74 6.17
N PHE A 60 10.75 3.19 4.92
CA PHE A 60 10.08 4.45 4.62
C PHE A 60 8.66 4.50 5.19
N THR A 61 7.85 3.49 4.89
CA THR A 61 6.44 3.44 5.31
C THR A 61 6.29 3.27 6.81
N SER A 62 7.20 2.54 7.47
CA SER A 62 7.23 2.44 8.93
C SER A 62 7.54 3.79 9.58
N PHE A 63 8.54 4.51 9.06
CA PHE A 63 8.88 5.85 9.54
C PHE A 63 7.72 6.83 9.35
N MET A 64 7.11 6.84 8.15
CA MET A 64 5.94 7.66 7.85
C MET A 64 4.73 7.31 8.72
N LEU A 65 4.49 6.02 8.99
CA LEU A 65 3.41 5.58 9.88
C LEU A 65 3.58 6.10 11.31
N ILE A 66 4.81 6.05 11.85
CA ILE A 66 5.12 6.62 13.18
C ILE A 66 4.87 8.14 13.16
N TRP A 67 5.40 8.83 12.16
CA TRP A 67 5.26 10.28 12.03
C TRP A 67 3.78 10.69 11.92
N ALA A 68 3.02 10.01 11.07
CA ALA A 68 1.61 10.26 10.83
C ALA A 68 0.78 9.99 12.09
N TRP A 69 1.09 8.91 12.83
CA TRP A 69 0.45 8.60 14.10
C TRP A 69 0.70 9.67 15.16
N ARG A 70 1.93 10.20 15.24
CA ARG A 70 2.26 11.30 16.17
C ARG A 70 1.46 12.55 15.85
N ASN A 71 1.23 12.82 14.56
CA ASN A 71 0.46 13.97 14.08
C ASN A 71 -1.06 13.70 13.95
N ARG A 72 -1.57 12.55 14.39
CA ARG A 72 -2.96 12.15 14.15
C ARG A 72 -4.01 13.13 14.70
N LEU A 73 -3.70 13.84 15.79
CA LEU A 73 -4.60 14.84 16.40
C LEU A 73 -4.71 16.12 15.57
N ARG A 74 -3.78 16.34 14.64
CA ARG A 74 -3.76 17.48 13.74
C ARG A 74 -4.50 17.20 12.43
N ILE A 75 -4.97 15.97 12.22
CA ILE A 75 -5.68 15.58 11.00
C ILE A 75 -7.00 16.36 10.91
N ASP A 76 -7.26 16.92 9.73
CA ASP A 76 -8.51 17.61 9.45
C ASP A 76 -9.70 16.66 9.58
N THR A 77 -10.67 17.01 10.43
CA THR A 77 -11.85 16.19 10.75
C THR A 77 -12.70 15.91 9.52
N LYS A 78 -12.61 16.74 8.46
CA LYS A 78 -13.31 16.49 7.18
C LYS A 78 -12.81 15.21 6.50
N TYR A 79 -11.53 14.86 6.63
CA TYR A 79 -10.98 13.63 6.05
C TYR A 79 -11.33 12.39 6.88
N ILE A 80 -11.52 12.56 8.19
CA ILE A 80 -12.00 11.49 9.06
C ILE A 80 -13.47 11.19 8.78
N SER A 81 -14.31 12.22 8.65
CA SER A 81 -15.76 12.04 8.38
C SER A 81 -16.07 11.65 6.93
N ARG A 82 -15.32 12.18 5.97
CA ARG A 82 -15.49 11.98 4.52
C ARG A 82 -14.14 11.63 3.85
N PRO A 83 -13.62 10.41 4.06
CA PRO A 83 -12.28 10.01 3.60
C PRO A 83 -12.10 10.12 2.08
N GLU A 84 -13.16 9.98 1.30
CA GLU A 84 -13.15 10.13 -0.16
C GLU A 84 -12.66 11.52 -0.61
N ARG A 85 -12.84 12.57 0.21
CA ARG A 85 -12.33 13.92 -0.09
C ARG A 85 -10.81 13.99 -0.14
N ALA A 86 -10.12 13.00 0.42
CA ALA A 86 -8.67 12.91 0.41
C ALA A 86 -8.13 12.17 -0.81
N MET A 87 -8.98 11.51 -1.62
CA MET A 87 -8.57 10.58 -2.69
C MET A 87 -7.61 11.21 -3.70
N PHE A 88 -7.97 12.39 -4.23
CA PHE A 88 -7.16 13.10 -5.23
C PHE A 88 -6.38 14.28 -4.65
N ASN A 89 -6.50 14.51 -3.34
CA ASN A 89 -5.88 15.65 -2.70
C ASN A 89 -4.49 15.30 -2.14
N TRP A 90 -3.67 14.51 -2.81
CA TRP A 90 -2.37 14.05 -2.30
C TRP A 90 -1.16 14.92 -2.68
N ILE A 91 -1.36 15.98 -3.47
CA ILE A 91 -0.26 16.84 -3.92
C ILE A 91 0.09 17.82 -2.79
N TYR A 92 1.33 17.75 -2.32
CA TYR A 92 1.94 18.72 -1.41
C TYR A 92 3.42 18.84 -1.75
N LEU A 93 3.91 20.08 -1.94
CA LEU A 93 5.33 20.37 -2.17
C LEU A 93 6.18 20.02 -0.92
N ASN A 94 5.64 20.22 0.27
CA ASN A 94 6.25 19.82 1.54
C ASN A 94 5.21 19.15 2.44
N PRO A 95 5.21 17.81 2.58
CA PRO A 95 4.26 17.12 3.45
C PRO A 95 4.37 17.47 4.93
N PHE A 96 5.51 18.02 5.37
CA PHE A 96 5.83 18.26 6.77
C PHE A 96 5.56 19.70 7.21
N SER A 97 5.18 20.59 6.30
CA SER A 97 4.84 21.97 6.67
C SER A 97 3.56 22.02 7.50
N GLU A 98 3.48 22.96 8.44
CA GLU A 98 2.32 23.16 9.32
C GLU A 98 0.99 23.23 8.56
N GLN A 99 0.99 23.84 7.37
CA GLN A 99 -0.17 23.94 6.49
C GLN A 99 -0.61 22.59 5.91
N ASN A 100 0.32 21.67 5.63
CA ASN A 100 0.04 20.40 4.97
C ASN A 100 -0.17 19.24 5.93
N VAL A 101 0.37 19.30 7.16
CA VAL A 101 0.24 18.24 8.17
C VAL A 101 -1.20 17.74 8.35
N PRO A 102 -2.25 18.59 8.42
CA PRO A 102 -3.62 18.11 8.58
C PRO A 102 -4.11 17.16 7.50
N LYS A 103 -3.48 17.23 6.32
CA LYS A 103 -3.79 16.39 5.16
C LYS A 103 -2.79 15.23 5.03
N SER A 104 -1.49 15.54 5.02
CA SER A 104 -0.44 14.55 4.78
C SER A 104 -0.39 13.48 5.87
N ALA A 105 -0.63 13.82 7.14
CA ALA A 105 -0.70 12.83 8.21
C ALA A 105 -1.83 11.81 7.97
N PHE A 106 -2.96 12.22 7.39
CA PHE A 106 -4.01 11.28 7.02
C PHE A 106 -3.59 10.35 5.88
N HIS A 107 -2.96 10.90 4.82
CA HIS A 107 -2.45 10.10 3.70
C HIS A 107 -1.38 9.10 4.12
N TYR A 108 -0.44 9.49 4.98
CA TYR A 108 0.59 8.57 5.46
C TYR A 108 0.05 7.52 6.45
N LEU A 109 -1.03 7.82 7.19
CA LEU A 109 -1.76 6.78 7.92
C LEU A 109 -2.44 5.78 6.96
N ALA A 110 -3.00 6.25 5.86
CA ALA A 110 -3.62 5.40 4.83
C ALA A 110 -2.60 4.63 3.97
N LEU A 111 -1.37 5.12 3.87
CA LEU A 111 -0.32 4.47 3.10
C LEU A 111 -0.03 3.06 3.64
N ALA A 112 0.02 2.87 4.95
CA ALA A 112 0.28 1.57 5.57
C ALA A 112 -0.74 0.48 5.14
N PRO A 113 -2.06 0.63 5.34
CA PRO A 113 -3.03 -0.33 4.82
C PRO A 113 -3.01 -0.42 3.29
N GLY A 114 -2.71 0.68 2.58
CA GLY A 114 -2.56 0.66 1.11
C GLY A 114 -1.47 -0.28 0.63
N MET A 115 -0.30 -0.24 1.29
CA MET A 115 0.79 -1.16 1.01
C MET A 115 0.42 -2.62 1.27
N LEU A 116 -0.26 -2.90 2.39
CA LEU A 116 -0.69 -4.25 2.71
C LEU A 116 -1.72 -4.77 1.69
N PHE A 117 -2.75 -3.99 1.36
CA PHE A 117 -3.74 -4.37 0.36
C PHE A 117 -3.13 -4.59 -1.02
N PHE A 118 -2.22 -3.72 -1.45
CA PHE A 118 -1.54 -3.88 -2.73
C PHE A 118 -0.77 -5.19 -2.79
N LYS A 119 0.01 -5.49 -1.74
CA LYS A 119 0.72 -6.77 -1.66
C LYS A 119 -0.22 -7.96 -1.64
N THR A 120 -1.31 -7.90 -0.86
CA THR A 120 -2.31 -8.97 -0.83
C THR A 120 -2.88 -9.25 -2.22
N VAL A 121 -3.25 -8.20 -2.96
CA VAL A 121 -3.82 -8.32 -4.31
C VAL A 121 -2.81 -8.95 -5.28
N VAL A 122 -1.56 -8.49 -5.27
CA VAL A 122 -0.50 -9.02 -6.15
C VAL A 122 -0.14 -10.47 -5.79
N SER A 123 0.12 -10.76 -4.51
CA SER A 123 0.45 -12.12 -4.07
C SER A 123 -0.69 -13.11 -4.35
N PHE A 124 -1.94 -12.67 -4.14
CA PHE A 124 -3.12 -13.48 -4.45
C PHE A 124 -3.20 -13.76 -5.96
N ASN A 125 -3.04 -12.74 -6.81
CA ASN A 125 -3.06 -12.93 -8.25
C ASN A 125 -1.94 -13.87 -8.74
N ASN A 126 -0.71 -13.68 -8.25
CA ASN A 126 0.41 -14.55 -8.60
C ASN A 126 0.19 -15.99 -8.12
N SER A 127 -0.47 -16.16 -6.97
CA SER A 127 -0.87 -17.49 -6.49
C SER A 127 -1.87 -18.15 -7.44
N LEU A 128 -2.89 -17.43 -7.93
CA LEU A 128 -3.84 -17.97 -8.92
C LEU A 128 -3.12 -18.46 -10.17
N ILE A 129 -2.19 -17.67 -10.70
CA ILE A 129 -1.35 -18.04 -11.85
C ILE A 129 -0.56 -19.31 -11.55
N SER A 130 0.09 -19.38 -10.38
CA SER A 130 0.91 -20.55 -10.01
C SER A 130 0.10 -21.85 -9.88
N PHE A 131 -1.19 -21.76 -9.57
CA PHE A 131 -2.09 -22.91 -9.50
C PHE A 131 -2.85 -23.17 -10.81
N GLY A 132 -2.57 -22.43 -11.88
CA GLY A 132 -3.29 -22.55 -13.16
C GLY A 132 -4.76 -22.13 -13.08
N LEU A 133 -5.13 -21.32 -12.09
CA LEU A 133 -6.48 -20.80 -11.91
C LEU A 133 -6.66 -19.47 -12.67
N PRO A 134 -7.89 -19.14 -13.11
CA PRO A 134 -8.16 -17.85 -13.72
C PRO A 134 -7.80 -16.70 -12.78
N ASP A 135 -6.88 -15.85 -13.21
CA ASP A 135 -6.48 -14.64 -12.50
C ASP A 135 -7.11 -13.39 -13.15
N PHE A 136 -7.18 -12.28 -12.42
CA PHE A 136 -7.87 -11.07 -12.89
C PHE A 136 -6.92 -10.02 -13.44
N LEU A 137 -5.62 -10.09 -13.13
CA LEU A 137 -4.65 -9.10 -13.62
C LEU A 137 -4.16 -9.41 -15.03
N THR A 138 -3.93 -10.68 -15.37
CA THR A 138 -3.49 -11.08 -16.72
C THR A 138 -4.42 -10.58 -17.82
N PRO A 139 -5.75 -10.81 -17.80
CA PRO A 139 -6.63 -10.31 -18.86
C PRO A 139 -6.65 -8.78 -18.93
N VAL A 140 -6.57 -8.09 -17.78
CA VAL A 140 -6.50 -6.62 -17.74
C VAL A 140 -5.18 -6.13 -18.32
N ALA A 141 -4.06 -6.75 -17.96
CA ALA A 141 -2.74 -6.43 -18.51
C ALA A 141 -2.70 -6.66 -20.02
N SER A 142 -3.22 -7.80 -20.51
CA SER A 142 -3.33 -8.08 -21.95
C SER A 142 -4.16 -7.03 -22.68
N ALA A 143 -5.29 -6.61 -22.12
CA ALA A 143 -6.13 -5.55 -22.69
C ALA A 143 -5.44 -4.17 -22.68
N ILE A 144 -4.56 -3.89 -21.72
CA ILE A 144 -3.76 -2.65 -21.74
C ILE A 144 -2.69 -2.73 -22.83
N PHE A 145 -2.03 -3.89 -22.97
CA PHE A 145 -0.95 -4.09 -23.94
C PHE A 145 -1.40 -4.00 -25.40
N THR A 146 -2.69 -4.16 -25.69
CA THR A 146 -3.23 -3.90 -27.03
C THR A 146 -3.22 -2.42 -27.41
N PHE A 147 -3.12 -1.49 -26.45
CA PHE A 147 -3.16 -0.05 -26.69
C PHE A 147 -1.87 0.68 -26.35
N VAL A 148 -1.14 0.24 -25.33
CA VAL A 148 0.10 0.88 -24.85
C VAL A 148 1.13 -0.18 -24.47
N GLN A 149 2.41 0.10 -24.65
CA GLN A 149 3.50 -0.83 -24.31
C GLN A 149 4.52 -0.22 -23.35
N GLY A 150 5.39 -1.08 -22.81
CA GLY A 150 6.51 -0.68 -21.96
C GLY A 150 6.08 -0.03 -20.64
N PRO A 151 6.83 0.96 -20.13
CA PRO A 151 6.56 1.59 -18.83
C PRO A 151 5.16 2.20 -18.71
N LEU A 152 4.57 2.67 -19.81
CA LEU A 152 3.23 3.27 -19.79
C LEU A 152 2.15 2.22 -19.48
N ALA A 153 2.25 1.03 -20.09
CA ALA A 153 1.35 -0.08 -19.78
C ALA A 153 1.45 -0.49 -18.31
N TYR A 154 2.70 -0.57 -17.81
CA TYR A 154 2.97 -0.87 -16.40
C TYR A 154 2.28 0.13 -15.47
N TRP A 155 2.51 1.43 -15.66
CA TRP A 155 1.91 2.45 -14.79
C TRP A 155 0.39 2.55 -14.94
N THR A 156 -0.15 2.26 -16.12
CA THR A 156 -1.61 2.20 -16.33
C THR A 156 -2.25 1.11 -15.46
N LEU A 157 -1.66 -0.09 -15.45
CA LEU A 157 -2.13 -1.19 -14.60
C LEU A 157 -2.01 -0.83 -13.11
N ILE A 158 -0.86 -0.28 -12.70
CA ILE A 158 -0.65 0.15 -11.31
C ILE A 158 -1.69 1.19 -10.88
N CYS A 159 -1.99 2.20 -11.72
CA CYS A 159 -2.99 3.22 -11.44
C CYS A 159 -4.40 2.63 -11.29
N LEU A 160 -4.79 1.71 -12.16
CA LEU A 160 -6.10 1.03 -12.09
C LEU A 160 -6.27 0.24 -10.79
N LEU A 161 -5.22 -0.44 -10.33
CA LEU A 161 -5.23 -1.15 -9.05
C LEU A 161 -5.18 -0.21 -7.86
N PHE A 162 -4.38 0.84 -7.97
CA PHE A 162 -4.11 1.75 -6.87
C PHE A 162 -5.35 2.54 -6.47
N LEU A 163 -6.19 3.03 -7.39
CA LEU A 163 -7.36 3.84 -7.05
C LEU A 163 -8.36 3.16 -6.09
N PRO A 164 -8.86 1.94 -6.35
CA PRO A 164 -9.78 1.26 -5.43
C PRO A 164 -9.09 0.90 -4.11
N ILE A 165 -7.82 0.46 -4.16
CA ILE A 165 -7.03 0.15 -2.97
C ILE A 165 -6.85 1.40 -2.10
N TRP A 166 -6.50 2.52 -2.71
CA TRP A 166 -6.29 3.80 -2.05
C TRP A 166 -7.57 4.28 -1.37
N TRP A 167 -8.69 4.22 -2.08
CA TRP A 167 -10.00 4.55 -1.52
C TRP A 167 -10.34 3.69 -0.28
N LEU A 168 -10.10 2.39 -0.35
CA LEU A 168 -10.32 1.48 0.79
C LEU A 168 -9.38 1.83 1.95
N SER A 169 -8.11 2.11 1.66
CA SER A 169 -7.10 2.48 2.66
C SER A 169 -7.44 3.76 3.42
N LEU A 170 -7.98 4.77 2.73
CA LEU A 170 -8.44 6.00 3.37
C LEU A 170 -9.57 5.71 4.36
N ARG A 171 -10.49 4.79 4.03
CA ARG A 171 -11.56 4.38 4.95
C ARG A 171 -11.04 3.63 6.16
N VAL A 172 -10.07 2.73 5.97
CA VAL A 172 -9.40 2.02 7.06
C VAL A 172 -8.67 3.00 7.98
N ALA A 173 -7.93 3.95 7.42
CA ALA A 173 -7.25 4.98 8.20
C ALA A 173 -8.24 5.84 8.98
N ALA A 174 -9.35 6.27 8.37
CA ALA A 174 -10.39 7.03 9.06
C ALA A 174 -11.04 6.23 10.20
N ALA A 175 -11.36 4.96 9.98
CA ALA A 175 -11.89 4.07 11.01
C ALA A 175 -10.92 3.91 12.17
N PHE A 176 -9.63 3.76 11.86
CA PHE A 176 -8.56 3.62 12.83
C PHE A 176 -8.40 4.88 13.71
N VAL A 177 -8.39 6.06 13.09
CA VAL A 177 -8.33 7.33 13.84
C VAL A 177 -9.55 7.47 14.75
N ARG A 178 -10.77 7.20 14.26
CA ARG A 178 -12.01 7.25 15.07
C ARG A 178 -11.97 6.31 16.28
N ALA A 179 -11.52 5.07 16.08
CA ALA A 179 -11.39 4.09 17.17
C ALA A 179 -10.38 4.56 18.23
N SER A 180 -9.29 5.19 17.80
CA SER A 180 -8.28 5.71 18.71
C SER A 180 -8.74 6.92 19.53
N SER A 181 -9.54 7.83 18.95
CA SER A 181 -10.05 9.01 19.68
C SER A 181 -11.03 8.61 20.78
N LYS A 182 -11.91 7.64 20.53
CA LYS A 182 -12.84 7.12 21.55
C LYS A 182 -12.13 6.52 22.77
N SER A 183 -10.95 5.93 22.57
CA SER A 183 -10.15 5.38 23.66
C SER A 183 -9.49 6.45 24.54
N VAL A 184 -9.35 7.68 24.06
CA VAL A 184 -8.75 8.81 24.80
C VAL A 184 -9.79 9.51 25.68
N GLU A 185 -11.04 9.63 25.22
CA GLU A 185 -12.15 10.22 25.99
C GLU A 185 -12.58 9.37 27.20
N GLN A 186 -12.18 8.10 27.26
CA GLN A 186 -12.52 7.16 28.35
C GLN A 186 -11.49 7.13 29.50
N LEU A 187 -10.43 7.95 29.45
CA LEU A 187 -9.48 8.04 30.56
C LEU A 187 -10.08 8.90 31.67
N PRO A 188 -10.15 8.41 32.93
CA PRO A 188 -10.65 9.22 34.04
C PRO A 188 -9.77 10.46 34.18
N VAL A 189 -10.40 11.63 34.20
CA VAL A 189 -9.76 12.89 34.58
C VAL A 189 -9.21 12.68 36.00
N PRO A 190 -7.91 12.91 36.26
CA PRO A 190 -7.42 12.91 37.63
C PRO A 190 -8.21 13.97 38.39
N LEU A 191 -8.94 13.55 39.42
CA LEU A 191 -9.50 14.48 40.40
C LEU A 191 -8.29 15.19 41.02
N ALA A 192 -8.19 16.50 40.75
CA ALA A 192 -7.21 17.39 41.34
C ALA A 192 -7.43 17.52 42.86
#